data_AF-A0A817NFX0-F1
#
_entry.id   AF-A0A817NFX0-F1
#
_cell.length_a   1.000
_cell.length_b   1.000
_cell.length_c   1.000
_cell.angle_alpha   90.00
_cell.angle_beta   90.00
_cell.angle_gamma   90.00
#
_symmetry.space_group_name_H-M   'P 1'
#
loop_
_entity.id
_entity.type
_entity.pdbx_description
1 polymer ?
#
loop_
_entity_poly.entity_id
_entity_poly.type
_entity_poly.pdbx_seq_one_letter_code
_entity_poly.pdbx_strand_id
1 'polypeptide(L)'
;MIENLLTHHDHTLLAHFVRYKVTSQIYAWPLFETFFSEIFNRDEWLCLFDHIFSNHPSFVLYIITSYCINNRSALLRVTELDDFKYFFHHRNPISVQTILTEAYRLSEVTPVDIDPKRMIESFQPLTRGQYPVFNKYPKFIVDYQIQEKEKLRQEEMNYIRQRELNVEMYRERQQRRHEEESWLRQQQLLIEAEEKRRTLLLQEDTRVKEQKNKLQMLNQEIKVREMQLLDVARRKMLHQQHLLKEAELHRLDDEIRKKAEERKDTLESGIKSAELKTLELETQTKI
;
A
#
# COMPACT_ATOMS: atom_id res chain seq x y z
N MET A 1 57.84 -0.90 -23.18
CA MET A 1 58.79 -1.27 -24.26
C MET A 1 59.51 -0.05 -24.78
N ILE A 2 58.80 0.88 -25.41
CA ILE A 2 59.42 2.11 -25.93
C ILE A 2 59.99 3.01 -24.83
N GLU A 3 59.35 3.02 -23.66
CA GLU A 3 59.86 3.73 -22.48
C GLU A 3 61.24 3.21 -22.07
N ASN A 4 61.49 1.89 -22.10
CA ASN A 4 62.81 1.33 -21.75
C ASN A 4 63.90 1.79 -22.72
N LEU A 5 63.58 1.88 -24.02
CA LEU A 5 64.49 2.43 -25.02
C LEU A 5 64.78 3.91 -24.76
N LEU A 6 63.74 4.70 -24.49
CA LEU A 6 63.90 6.12 -24.21
C LEU A 6 64.68 6.36 -22.91
N THR A 7 64.45 5.56 -21.86
CA THR A 7 65.23 5.60 -20.61
C THR A 7 66.72 5.39 -20.88
N HIS A 8 67.05 4.38 -21.70
CA HIS A 8 68.44 4.01 -21.97
C HIS A 8 69.18 5.07 -22.79
N HIS A 9 68.52 5.65 -23.79
CA HIS A 9 69.17 6.57 -24.74
C HIS A 9 69.01 8.06 -24.39
N ASP A 10 67.94 8.45 -23.69
CA ASP A 10 67.74 9.80 -23.16
C ASP A 10 66.85 9.80 -21.91
N HIS A 11 67.45 9.43 -20.77
CA HIS A 11 66.78 9.45 -19.47
C HIS A 11 66.17 10.81 -19.12
N THR A 12 66.82 11.93 -19.51
CA THR A 12 66.33 13.28 -19.19
C THR A 12 65.01 13.56 -19.87
N LEU A 13 64.88 13.18 -21.15
CA LEU A 13 63.65 13.37 -21.90
C LEU A 13 62.50 12.52 -21.33
N LEU A 14 62.76 11.26 -20.99
CA LEU A 14 61.73 10.43 -20.36
C LEU A 14 61.35 10.94 -18.96
N ALA A 15 62.31 11.38 -18.15
CA ALA A 15 62.02 11.97 -16.84
C ALA A 15 61.13 13.20 -16.95
N HIS A 16 61.31 14.02 -18.00
CA HIS A 16 60.43 15.14 -18.31
C HIS A 16 59.02 14.67 -18.67
N PHE A 17 58.88 13.65 -19.52
CA PHE A 17 57.58 13.06 -19.83
C PHE A 17 56.85 12.54 -18.58
N VAL A 18 57.56 11.81 -17.71
CA VAL A 18 57.00 11.31 -16.45
C VAL A 18 56.56 12.46 -15.55
N ARG A 19 57.37 13.52 -15.43
CA ARG A 19 57.03 14.72 -14.64
C ARG A 19 55.71 15.36 -15.08
N TYR A 20 55.47 15.43 -16.39
CA TYR A 20 54.27 16.03 -16.96
C TYR A 20 53.16 15.01 -17.28
N LYS A 21 53.27 13.77 -16.78
CA LYS A 21 52.29 12.67 -16.99
C LYS A 21 52.06 12.32 -18.47
N VAL A 22 53.07 12.53 -19.30
CA VAL A 22 53.07 12.12 -20.71
C VAL A 22 53.41 10.63 -20.76
N THR A 23 52.43 9.80 -21.12
CA THR A 23 52.60 8.35 -21.27
C THR A 23 52.95 7.99 -22.72
N SER A 24 53.39 6.76 -22.96
CA SER A 24 53.58 6.23 -24.32
C SER A 24 52.33 6.29 -25.21
N GLN A 25 51.14 6.37 -24.63
CA GLN A 25 49.90 6.62 -25.37
C GLN A 25 49.80 8.04 -25.94
N ILE A 26 50.54 9.01 -25.40
CA ILE A 26 50.50 10.40 -25.87
C ILE A 26 51.57 10.65 -26.93
N TYR A 27 52.78 10.11 -26.75
CA TYR A 27 53.88 10.39 -27.68
C TYR A 27 54.11 9.31 -28.74
N ALA A 28 53.81 8.03 -28.46
CA ALA A 28 54.08 6.93 -29.39
C ALA A 28 52.83 6.50 -30.16
N TRP A 29 51.66 6.47 -29.51
CA TRP A 29 50.42 6.02 -30.17
C TRP A 29 50.01 6.87 -31.38
N PRO A 30 50.04 8.21 -31.37
CA PRO A 30 49.70 9.01 -32.56
C PRO A 30 50.55 8.66 -33.78
N LEU A 31 51.82 8.34 -33.55
CA LEU A 31 52.78 7.92 -34.57
C LEU A 31 52.44 6.54 -35.13
N PHE A 32 51.96 5.63 -34.27
CA PHE A 32 51.53 4.29 -34.67
C PHE A 32 50.18 4.30 -35.39
N GLU A 33 49.22 5.07 -34.88
CA GLU A 33 47.85 5.16 -35.37
C GLU A 33 47.84 5.60 -36.84
N THR A 34 48.61 6.63 -37.16
CA THR A 34 48.73 7.14 -38.53
C THR A 34 49.93 6.56 -39.27
N PHE A 35 50.70 5.71 -38.59
CA PHE A 35 51.95 5.15 -39.08
C PHE A 35 52.85 6.23 -39.73
N PHE A 36 52.99 7.35 -39.03
CA PHE A 36 53.73 8.57 -39.40
C PHE A 36 53.19 9.40 -40.58
N SER A 37 52.04 9.06 -41.15
CA SER A 37 51.48 9.80 -42.29
C SER A 37 51.05 11.24 -41.95
N GLU A 38 50.74 11.54 -40.68
CA GLU A 38 50.47 12.92 -40.22
C GLU A 38 51.73 13.80 -40.15
N ILE A 39 52.92 13.19 -40.08
CA ILE A 39 54.17 13.89 -39.78
C ILE A 39 55.01 14.10 -41.04
N PHE A 40 55.14 13.05 -41.84
CA PHE A 40 55.96 13.09 -43.05
C PHE A 40 55.14 13.40 -44.29
N ASN A 41 55.79 14.00 -45.29
CA ASN A 41 55.19 14.05 -46.61
C ASN A 41 55.22 12.65 -47.27
N ARG A 42 54.54 12.51 -48.41
CA ARG A 42 54.43 11.24 -49.14
C ARG A 42 55.79 10.60 -49.44
N ASP A 43 56.76 11.36 -49.96
CA ASP A 43 58.04 10.81 -50.41
C ASP A 43 58.90 10.36 -49.22
N GLU A 44 58.91 11.16 -48.16
CA GLU A 44 59.57 10.82 -46.89
C GLU A 44 58.92 9.61 -46.22
N TRP A 45 57.59 9.54 -46.24
CA TRP A 45 56.82 8.44 -45.68
C TRP A 45 57.05 7.12 -46.42
N LEU A 46 57.11 7.15 -47.76
CA LEU A 46 57.48 5.98 -48.57
C LEU A 46 58.91 5.52 -48.26
N CYS A 47 59.85 6.46 -48.14
CA CYS A 47 61.22 6.14 -47.73
C CYS A 47 61.23 5.46 -46.34
N LEU A 48 60.46 5.98 -45.38
CA LEU A 48 60.35 5.37 -44.04
C LEU A 48 59.84 3.92 -44.12
N PHE A 49 58.87 3.65 -45.00
CA PHE A 49 58.28 2.32 -45.19
C PHE A 49 59.30 1.30 -45.69
N ASP A 50 60.13 1.69 -46.66
CA ASP A 50 61.18 0.81 -47.18
C ASP A 50 62.08 0.33 -46.04
N HIS A 51 62.41 1.19 -45.09
CA HIS A 51 63.22 0.84 -43.93
C HIS A 51 62.44 0.03 -42.89
N ILE A 52 61.17 0.34 -42.63
CA ILE A 52 60.35 -0.43 -41.68
C ILE A 52 60.17 -1.88 -42.15
N PHE A 53 59.85 -2.09 -43.42
CA PHE A 53 59.60 -3.44 -43.96
C PHE A 53 60.87 -4.22 -44.31
N SER A 54 61.98 -3.54 -44.57
CA SER A 54 63.28 -4.21 -44.77
C SER A 54 63.94 -4.66 -43.46
N ASN A 55 63.48 -4.16 -42.31
CA ASN A 55 63.99 -4.52 -41.00
C ASN A 55 63.00 -5.36 -40.19
N HIS A 56 63.44 -5.81 -39.01
CA HIS A 56 62.57 -6.46 -38.04
C HIS A 56 61.41 -5.53 -37.61
N PRO A 57 60.17 -6.02 -37.35
CA PRO A 57 59.03 -5.18 -36.99
C PRO A 57 59.27 -4.27 -35.78
N SER A 58 60.16 -4.65 -34.87
CA SER A 58 60.57 -3.81 -33.74
C SER A 58 61.30 -2.52 -34.13
N PHE A 59 61.80 -2.42 -35.37
CA PHE A 59 62.54 -1.25 -35.86
C PHE A 59 61.73 0.04 -35.81
N VAL A 60 60.41 -0.06 -35.95
CA VAL A 60 59.48 1.06 -35.77
C VAL A 60 59.63 1.73 -34.40
N LEU A 61 59.97 0.98 -33.35
CA LEU A 61 60.17 1.53 -32.01
C LEU A 61 61.43 2.41 -31.96
N TYR A 62 62.50 2.02 -32.67
CA TYR A 62 63.71 2.84 -32.79
C TYR A 62 63.45 4.12 -33.58
N ILE A 63 62.59 4.07 -34.60
CA ILE A 63 62.17 5.26 -35.36
C ILE A 63 61.43 6.24 -34.44
N ILE A 64 60.49 5.76 -33.61
CA ILE A 64 59.77 6.63 -32.66
C ILE A 64 60.74 7.20 -31.62
N THR A 65 61.59 6.38 -31.02
CA THR A 65 62.58 6.85 -30.03
C THR A 65 63.51 7.90 -30.65
N SER A 66 63.99 7.65 -31.88
CA SER A 66 64.79 8.60 -32.66
C SER A 66 64.04 9.91 -32.92
N TYR A 67 62.75 9.84 -33.30
CA TYR A 67 61.91 11.03 -33.51
C TYR A 67 61.82 11.89 -32.24
N CYS A 68 61.62 11.27 -31.08
CA CYS A 68 61.60 11.98 -29.80
C CYS A 68 62.96 12.61 -29.46
N ILE A 69 64.07 11.87 -29.64
CA ILE A 69 65.43 12.35 -29.32
C ILE A 69 65.82 13.52 -30.24
N ASN A 70 65.54 13.44 -31.53
CA ASN A 70 65.86 14.53 -32.45
C ASN A 70 65.05 15.81 -32.14
N ASN A 71 63.83 15.67 -31.64
CA ASN A 71 62.99 16.79 -31.21
C ASN A 71 63.13 17.16 -29.72
N ARG A 72 64.13 16.59 -29.02
CA ARG A 72 64.35 16.77 -27.58
C ARG A 72 64.32 18.23 -27.15
N SER A 73 64.97 19.12 -27.90
CA SER A 73 65.08 20.53 -27.54
C SER A 73 63.71 21.21 -27.46
N ALA A 74 62.78 20.88 -28.35
CA ALA A 74 61.42 21.37 -28.33
C ALA A 74 60.62 20.72 -27.20
N LEU A 75 60.69 19.39 -27.09
CA LEU A 75 59.93 18.61 -26.12
C LEU A 75 60.26 18.96 -24.66
N LEU A 76 61.52 19.26 -24.34
CA LEU A 76 61.92 19.69 -23.00
C LEU A 76 61.41 21.09 -22.62
N ARG A 77 61.03 21.92 -23.59
CA ARG A 77 60.45 23.25 -23.33
C ARG A 77 58.94 23.20 -23.09
N VAL A 78 58.27 22.15 -23.53
CA VAL A 78 56.82 21.98 -23.36
C VAL A 78 56.52 21.58 -21.92
N THR A 79 55.56 22.26 -21.31
CA THR A 79 55.14 21.99 -19.92
C THR A 79 53.65 21.64 -19.80
N GLU A 80 52.83 21.92 -20.81
CA GLU A 80 51.41 21.59 -20.80
C GLU A 80 51.14 20.27 -21.53
N LEU A 81 50.20 19.48 -21.01
CA LEU A 81 49.90 18.15 -21.56
C LEU A 81 49.28 18.24 -22.97
N ASP A 82 48.45 19.24 -23.23
CA ASP A 82 47.76 19.39 -24.51
C ASP A 82 48.72 19.85 -25.61
N ASP A 83 49.75 20.62 -25.26
CA ASP A 83 50.85 20.96 -26.18
C ASP A 83 51.63 19.71 -26.62
N PHE A 84 51.84 18.73 -25.73
CA PHE A 84 52.44 17.46 -26.12
C PHE A 84 51.56 16.71 -27.14
N LYS A 85 50.25 16.60 -26.86
CA LYS A 85 49.32 15.97 -27.81
C LYS A 85 49.35 16.67 -29.16
N TYR A 86 49.28 18.01 -29.14
CA TYR A 86 49.38 18.80 -30.35
C TYR A 86 50.68 18.52 -31.10
N PHE A 87 51.83 18.53 -30.41
CA PHE A 87 53.14 18.29 -31.01
C PHE A 87 53.24 16.96 -31.79
N PHE A 88 52.64 15.87 -31.27
CA PHE A 88 52.73 14.54 -31.88
C PHE A 88 51.72 14.28 -33.01
N HIS A 89 50.70 15.13 -33.16
CA HIS A 89 49.75 15.09 -34.29
C HIS A 89 50.10 16.05 -35.43
N HIS A 90 51.14 16.88 -35.27
CA HIS A 90 51.48 17.92 -36.24
C HIS A 90 52.88 17.73 -36.82
N ARG A 91 53.04 18.19 -38.07
CA ARG A 91 54.30 18.13 -38.79
C ARG A 91 55.35 19.03 -38.14
N ASN A 92 56.49 18.45 -37.81
CA ASN A 92 57.66 19.17 -37.31
C ASN A 92 58.72 19.28 -38.40
N PRO A 93 59.55 20.35 -38.41
CA PRO A 93 60.58 20.55 -39.42
C PRO A 93 61.78 19.62 -39.14
N ILE A 94 61.63 18.34 -39.47
CA ILE A 94 62.66 17.32 -39.32
C ILE A 94 62.72 16.43 -40.56
N SER A 95 63.93 16.18 -41.04
CA SER A 95 64.18 15.28 -42.17
C SER A 95 64.08 13.82 -41.75
N VAL A 96 63.42 13.01 -42.56
CA VAL A 96 63.31 11.56 -42.35
C VAL A 96 64.69 10.88 -42.31
N GLN A 97 65.66 11.36 -43.09
CA GLN A 97 67.01 10.79 -43.14
C GLN A 97 67.75 10.95 -41.80
N THR A 98 67.57 12.09 -41.12
CA THR A 98 68.15 12.30 -39.79
C THR A 98 67.58 11.30 -38.78
N ILE A 99 66.26 11.08 -38.85
CA ILE A 99 65.58 10.14 -37.95
C ILE A 99 66.02 8.70 -38.22
N LEU A 100 66.12 8.31 -39.49
CA LEU A 100 66.55 6.98 -39.89
C LEU A 100 68.00 6.71 -39.47
N THR A 101 68.91 7.64 -39.76
CA THR A 101 70.34 7.52 -39.37
C THR A 101 70.45 7.30 -37.86
N GLU A 102 69.73 8.09 -37.08
CA GLU A 102 69.72 7.95 -35.64
C GLU A 102 69.03 6.65 -35.18
N ALA A 103 67.93 6.23 -35.82
CA ALA A 103 67.26 4.98 -35.50
C ALA A 103 68.17 3.75 -35.71
N TYR A 104 68.96 3.73 -36.78
CA TYR A 104 69.98 2.70 -37.01
C TYR A 104 71.06 2.74 -35.92
N ARG A 105 71.59 3.92 -35.59
CA ARG A 105 72.56 4.09 -34.50
C ARG A 105 72.01 3.55 -33.17
N LEU A 106 70.77 3.90 -32.83
CA LEU A 106 70.11 3.41 -31.62
C LEU A 106 69.97 1.88 -31.64
N SER A 107 69.63 1.30 -32.79
CA SER A 107 69.49 -0.16 -32.93
C SER A 107 70.80 -0.92 -32.74
N GLU A 108 71.94 -0.32 -33.07
CA GLU A 108 73.28 -0.92 -32.91
C GLU A 108 73.80 -0.79 -31.47
N VAL A 109 73.52 0.34 -30.82
CA VAL A 109 74.02 0.66 -29.47
C VAL A 109 73.14 0.08 -28.35
N THR A 110 71.91 -0.35 -28.67
CA THR A 110 71.00 -0.91 -27.67
C THR A 110 71.47 -2.31 -27.21
N PRO A 111 71.64 -2.54 -25.89
CA PRO A 111 71.96 -3.86 -25.36
C PRO A 111 70.86 -4.88 -25.65
N VAL A 112 71.26 -6.14 -25.84
CA VAL A 112 70.35 -7.24 -26.23
C VAL A 112 69.24 -7.47 -25.20
N ASP A 113 69.44 -7.11 -23.94
CA ASP A 113 68.46 -7.30 -22.86
C ASP A 113 67.28 -6.33 -22.92
N ILE A 114 67.48 -5.16 -23.53
CA ILE A 114 66.45 -4.11 -23.68
C ILE A 114 65.93 -4.07 -25.13
N ASP A 115 66.57 -4.79 -26.05
CA ASP A 115 66.20 -4.84 -27.47
C ASP A 115 64.76 -5.36 -27.66
N PRO A 116 63.85 -4.57 -28.26
CA PRO A 116 62.48 -4.98 -28.48
C PRO A 116 62.33 -6.14 -29.48
N LYS A 117 63.38 -6.50 -30.24
CA LYS A 117 63.40 -7.72 -31.08
C LYS A 117 63.08 -8.98 -30.29
N ARG A 118 63.42 -9.06 -29.01
CA ARG A 118 63.11 -10.23 -28.15
C ARG A 118 61.62 -10.37 -27.83
N MET A 119 60.87 -9.28 -27.92
CA MET A 119 59.47 -9.21 -27.48
C MET A 119 58.46 -9.22 -28.65
N ILE A 120 58.91 -8.88 -29.86
CA ILE A 120 58.07 -8.78 -31.05
C ILE A 120 58.49 -9.90 -32.01
N GLU A 121 57.52 -10.64 -32.53
CA GLU A 121 57.79 -11.65 -33.56
C GLU A 121 58.07 -10.96 -34.91
N SER A 122 58.88 -11.59 -35.76
CA SER A 122 59.12 -11.10 -37.13
C SER A 122 57.85 -11.15 -37.98
N PHE A 123 57.83 -10.42 -39.10
CA PHE A 123 56.69 -10.46 -40.03
C PHE A 123 56.43 -11.90 -40.49
N GLN A 124 55.19 -12.36 -40.31
CA GLN A 124 54.74 -13.67 -40.75
C GLN A 124 53.69 -13.50 -41.86
N PRO A 125 53.74 -14.32 -42.92
CA PRO A 125 52.72 -14.29 -43.95
C PRO A 125 51.36 -14.72 -43.38
N LEU A 126 50.30 -14.06 -43.82
CA LEU A 126 48.94 -14.47 -43.49
C LEU A 126 48.61 -15.84 -44.10
N THR A 127 47.81 -16.63 -43.40
CA THR A 127 47.27 -17.89 -43.91
C THR A 127 46.41 -17.63 -45.14
N ARG A 128 46.59 -18.44 -46.20
CA ARG A 128 45.82 -18.29 -47.44
C ARG A 128 44.43 -18.89 -47.28
N GLY A 129 43.39 -18.14 -47.64
CA GLY A 129 42.00 -18.61 -47.70
C GLY A 129 41.27 -18.75 -46.37
N GLN A 130 41.97 -18.62 -45.24
CA GLN A 130 41.37 -18.61 -43.90
C GLN A 130 42.07 -17.57 -43.03
N TYR A 131 41.31 -16.85 -42.21
CA TYR A 131 41.91 -15.98 -41.20
C TYR A 131 42.49 -16.82 -40.07
N PRO A 132 43.70 -16.50 -39.57
CA PRO A 132 44.27 -17.20 -38.44
C PRO A 132 43.41 -16.96 -37.19
N VAL A 133 43.28 -17.97 -36.33
CA VAL A 133 42.59 -17.83 -35.05
C VAL A 133 43.40 -16.86 -34.18
N PHE A 134 42.90 -15.63 -34.03
CA PHE A 134 43.58 -14.56 -33.32
C PHE A 134 43.24 -14.56 -31.83
N ASN A 135 44.16 -15.06 -31.00
CA ASN A 135 44.01 -15.11 -29.53
C ASN A 135 44.92 -14.11 -28.79
N LYS A 136 45.54 -13.16 -29.50
CA LYS A 136 46.48 -12.17 -28.93
C LYS A 136 45.78 -10.87 -28.49
N TYR A 137 44.53 -10.94 -28.04
CA TYR A 137 43.81 -9.80 -27.48
C TYR A 137 43.95 -9.74 -25.94
N PRO A 138 43.81 -8.57 -25.30
CA PRO A 138 43.87 -8.45 -23.85
C PRO A 138 42.67 -9.16 -23.19
N LYS A 139 42.83 -10.45 -22.84
CA LYS A 139 41.77 -11.27 -22.24
C LYS A 139 41.16 -10.63 -21.00
N PHE A 140 41.99 -10.03 -20.15
CA PHE A 140 41.54 -9.34 -18.93
C PHE A 140 40.45 -8.28 -19.19
N ILE A 141 40.58 -7.48 -20.24
CA ILE A 141 39.59 -6.44 -20.57
C ILE A 141 38.28 -7.08 -21.02
N VAL A 142 38.39 -8.11 -21.88
CA VAL A 142 37.22 -8.82 -22.41
C VAL A 142 36.50 -9.58 -21.29
N ASP A 143 37.23 -10.29 -20.45
CA ASP A 143 36.70 -11.06 -19.33
C ASP A 143 36.01 -10.14 -18.31
N TYR A 144 36.60 -8.98 -18.00
CA TYR A 144 35.98 -7.97 -17.15
C TYR A 144 34.66 -7.45 -17.74
N GLN A 145 34.63 -7.12 -19.02
CA GLN A 145 33.40 -6.67 -19.70
C GLN A 145 32.31 -7.75 -19.73
N ILE A 146 32.69 -9.03 -19.87
CA ILE A 146 31.75 -10.15 -19.81
C ILE A 146 31.19 -10.29 -18.38
N GLN A 147 32.04 -10.21 -17.36
CA GLN A 147 31.62 -10.29 -15.96
C GLN A 147 30.68 -9.13 -15.57
N GLU A 148 30.99 -7.90 -16.00
CA GLU A 148 30.11 -6.75 -15.79
C GLU A 148 28.73 -6.93 -16.44
N LYS A 149 28.70 -7.41 -17.69
CA LYS A 149 27.43 -7.70 -18.38
C LYS A 149 26.62 -8.78 -17.68
N GLU A 150 27.28 -9.82 -17.17
CA GLU A 150 26.59 -10.88 -16.42
C GLU A 150 26.02 -10.36 -15.11
N LYS A 151 26.78 -9.52 -14.39
CA LYS A 151 26.32 -8.86 -13.17
C LYS A 151 25.10 -7.98 -13.43
N LEU A 152 25.15 -7.16 -14.49
CA LEU A 152 24.01 -6.31 -14.88
C LEU A 152 22.76 -7.15 -15.21
N ARG A 153 22.93 -8.27 -15.92
CA ARG A 153 21.83 -9.18 -16.24
C ARG A 153 21.18 -9.77 -14.98
N GLN A 154 21.99 -10.12 -13.97
CA GLN A 154 21.49 -10.63 -12.69
C GLN A 154 20.74 -9.54 -11.91
N GLU A 155 21.25 -8.31 -11.91
CA GLU A 155 20.59 -7.16 -11.28
C GLU A 155 19.24 -6.85 -11.94
N GLU A 156 19.17 -6.86 -13.27
CA GLU A 156 17.92 -6.68 -14.03
C GLU A 156 16.90 -7.78 -13.69
N MET A 157 17.33 -9.04 -13.62
CA MET A 157 16.44 -10.15 -13.28
C MET A 157 15.87 -10.00 -11.86
N ASN A 158 16.70 -9.58 -10.90
CA ASN A 158 16.27 -9.32 -9.54
C ASN A 158 15.29 -8.13 -9.49
N TYR A 159 15.57 -7.07 -10.25
CA TYR A 159 14.71 -5.91 -10.35
C TYR A 159 13.32 -6.26 -10.91
N ILE A 160 13.26 -7.07 -11.97
CA ILE A 160 11.99 -7.54 -12.55
C ILE A 160 11.20 -8.35 -11.52
N ARG A 161 11.84 -9.29 -10.82
CA ARG A 161 11.18 -10.11 -9.78
C ARG A 161 10.64 -9.26 -8.63
N GLN A 162 11.41 -8.28 -8.15
CA GLN A 162 10.95 -7.36 -7.11
C GLN A 162 9.76 -6.51 -7.58
N ARG A 163 9.77 -6.08 -8.85
CA ARG A 163 8.67 -5.33 -9.44
C ARG A 163 7.40 -6.16 -9.51
N GLU A 164 7.49 -7.42 -9.93
CA GLU A 164 6.35 -8.35 -9.97
C GLU A 164 5.72 -8.54 -8.58
N LEU A 165 6.56 -8.83 -7.58
CA LEU A 165 6.12 -8.95 -6.18
C LEU A 165 5.43 -7.68 -5.67
N ASN A 166 5.98 -6.50 -5.99
CA ASN A 166 5.37 -5.23 -5.61
C ASN A 166 4.00 -5.01 -6.26
N VAL A 167 3.83 -5.40 -7.53
CA VAL A 167 2.53 -5.32 -8.21
C VAL A 167 1.53 -6.28 -7.57
N GLU A 168 1.94 -7.50 -7.24
CA GLU A 168 1.07 -8.48 -6.57
C GLU A 168 0.64 -8.00 -5.18
N MET A 169 1.58 -7.54 -4.36
CA MET A 169 1.29 -6.94 -3.05
C MET A 169 0.35 -5.73 -3.16
N TYR A 170 0.49 -4.91 -4.19
CA TYR A 170 -0.40 -3.79 -4.43
C TYR A 170 -1.82 -4.26 -4.77
N ARG A 171 -1.97 -5.28 -5.62
CA ARG A 171 -3.27 -5.88 -5.97
C ARG A 171 -3.97 -6.45 -4.74
N GLU A 172 -3.26 -7.21 -3.91
CA GLU A 172 -3.83 -7.75 -2.66
C GLU A 172 -4.27 -6.64 -1.70
N ARG A 173 -3.50 -5.55 -1.59
CA ARG A 173 -3.89 -4.39 -0.76
C ARG A 173 -5.16 -3.71 -1.29
N GLN A 174 -5.31 -3.61 -2.61
CA GLN A 174 -6.52 -3.04 -3.21
C GLN A 174 -7.74 -3.93 -2.97
N GLN A 175 -7.59 -5.26 -3.09
CA GLN A 175 -8.67 -6.20 -2.77
C GLN A 175 -9.10 -6.09 -1.31
N ARG A 176 -8.16 -6.12 -0.36
CA ARG A 176 -8.48 -5.94 1.07
C ARG A 176 -9.18 -4.62 1.36
N ARG A 177 -8.72 -3.52 0.77
CA ARG A 177 -9.40 -2.22 0.91
C ARG A 177 -10.85 -2.27 0.41
N HIS A 178 -11.08 -2.89 -0.74
CA HIS A 178 -12.42 -3.01 -1.30
C HIS A 178 -13.34 -3.88 -0.42
N GLU A 179 -12.81 -4.96 0.15
CA GLU A 179 -13.53 -5.82 1.10
C GLU A 179 -13.86 -5.05 2.38
N GLU A 180 -12.90 -4.32 2.96
CA GLU A 180 -13.09 -3.46 4.14
C GLU A 180 -14.17 -2.39 3.89
N GLU A 181 -14.11 -1.68 2.75
CA GLU A 181 -15.11 -0.69 2.36
C GLU A 181 -16.51 -1.29 2.17
N SER A 182 -16.58 -2.52 1.64
CA SER A 182 -17.85 -3.24 1.46
C SER A 182 -18.42 -3.70 2.80
N TRP A 183 -17.57 -4.18 3.70
CA TRP A 183 -17.94 -4.58 5.05
C TRP A 183 -18.43 -3.40 5.89
N LEU A 184 -17.71 -2.27 5.84
CA LEU A 184 -18.13 -1.03 6.51
C LEU A 184 -19.50 -0.55 6.02
N ARG A 185 -19.74 -0.58 4.70
CA ARG A 185 -21.05 -0.24 4.12
C ARG A 185 -22.16 -1.18 4.61
N GLN A 186 -21.90 -2.49 4.66
CA GLN A 186 -22.87 -3.46 5.19
C GLN A 186 -23.18 -3.18 6.66
N GLN A 187 -22.16 -2.91 7.47
CA GLN A 187 -22.36 -2.61 8.89
C GLN A 187 -23.17 -1.33 9.10
N GLN A 188 -22.93 -0.30 8.31
CA GLN A 188 -23.70 0.93 8.36
C GLN A 188 -25.18 0.70 8.00
N LEU A 189 -25.45 -0.11 6.97
CA LEU A 189 -26.82 -0.50 6.62
C LEU A 189 -27.52 -1.30 7.74
N LEU A 190 -26.79 -2.15 8.46
CA LEU A 190 -27.33 -2.89 9.60
C LEU A 190 -27.70 -1.96 10.75
N ILE A 191 -26.84 -0.99 11.08
CA ILE A 191 -27.11 0.02 12.11
C ILE A 191 -28.35 0.85 11.73
N GLU A 192 -28.43 1.33 10.49
CA GLU A 192 -29.60 2.08 10.01
C GLU A 192 -30.89 1.24 10.06
N ALA A 193 -30.81 -0.05 9.71
CA ALA A 193 -31.95 -0.96 9.81
C ALA A 193 -32.38 -1.20 11.28
N GLU A 194 -31.41 -1.31 12.20
CA GLU A 194 -31.69 -1.42 13.62
C GLU A 194 -32.35 -0.15 14.18
N GLU A 195 -31.85 1.03 13.82
CA GLU A 195 -32.45 2.30 14.22
C GLU A 195 -33.88 2.46 13.71
N LYS A 196 -34.13 2.12 12.43
CA LYS A 196 -35.48 2.07 11.86
C LYS A 196 -36.38 1.08 12.61
N ARG A 197 -35.86 -0.10 12.97
CA ARG A 197 -36.62 -1.07 13.77
C ARG A 197 -36.94 -0.52 15.16
N ARG A 198 -35.99 0.13 15.85
CA ARG A 198 -36.20 0.73 17.17
C ARG A 198 -37.24 1.83 17.13
N THR A 199 -37.22 2.71 16.11
CA THR A 199 -38.21 3.78 15.97
C THR A 199 -39.62 3.23 15.70
N LEU A 200 -39.76 2.21 14.85
CA LEU A 200 -41.04 1.54 14.61
C LEU A 200 -41.58 0.85 15.87
N LEU A 201 -40.72 0.13 16.62
CA LEU A 201 -41.12 -0.48 17.89
C LEU A 201 -41.61 0.55 18.89
N LEU A 202 -40.91 1.68 19.02
CA LEU A 202 -41.32 2.78 19.90
C LEU A 202 -42.69 3.35 19.49
N GLN A 203 -42.93 3.53 18.19
CA GLN A 203 -44.23 3.97 17.68
C GLN A 203 -45.35 2.96 17.99
N GLU A 204 -45.11 1.67 17.79
CA GLU A 204 -46.08 0.62 18.13
C GLU A 204 -46.35 0.54 19.64
N ASP A 205 -45.32 0.64 20.48
CA ASP A 205 -45.48 0.68 21.93
C ASP A 205 -46.33 1.89 22.38
N THR A 206 -46.13 3.07 21.77
CA THR A 206 -46.97 4.24 22.06
C THR A 206 -48.42 4.01 21.65
N ARG A 207 -48.67 3.41 20.47
CA ARG A 207 -50.02 3.06 20.00
C ARG A 207 -50.71 2.07 20.93
N VAL A 208 -50.01 1.01 21.34
CA VAL A 208 -50.54 0.01 22.29
C VAL A 208 -50.83 0.65 23.63
N LYS A 209 -49.95 1.54 24.12
CA LYS A 209 -50.17 2.28 25.37
C LYS A 209 -51.40 3.17 25.30
N GLU A 210 -51.60 3.89 24.19
CA GLU A 210 -52.81 4.68 23.96
C GLU A 210 -54.07 3.83 23.90
N GLN A 211 -54.03 2.69 23.21
CA GLN A 211 -55.15 1.73 23.16
C GLN A 211 -55.49 1.19 24.56
N LYS A 212 -54.47 0.80 25.35
CA LYS A 212 -54.65 0.36 26.74
C LYS A 212 -55.28 1.46 27.60
N ASN A 213 -54.82 2.70 27.47
CA ASN A 213 -55.39 3.83 28.21
C ASN A 213 -56.87 4.05 27.84
N LYS A 214 -57.22 4.01 26.54
CA LYS A 214 -58.62 4.11 26.08
C LYS A 214 -59.49 2.98 26.64
N LEU A 215 -59.01 1.74 26.60
CA LEU A 215 -59.71 0.59 27.19
C LEU A 215 -59.88 0.73 28.71
N GLN A 216 -58.87 1.24 29.41
CA GLN A 216 -58.97 1.51 30.85
C GLN A 216 -60.05 2.56 31.16
N MET A 217 -60.11 3.65 30.39
CA MET A 217 -61.16 4.67 30.54
C MET A 217 -62.55 4.09 30.29
N LEU A 218 -62.72 3.28 29.23
CA LEU A 218 -63.99 2.63 28.93
C LEU A 218 -64.40 1.65 30.03
N ASN A 219 -63.46 0.85 30.55
CA ASN A 219 -63.73 -0.08 31.64
C ASN A 219 -64.11 0.65 32.94
N GLN A 220 -63.47 1.79 33.24
CA GLN A 220 -63.88 2.66 34.34
C GLN A 220 -65.31 3.18 34.13
N GLU A 221 -65.65 3.62 32.92
CA GLU A 221 -67.00 4.10 32.60
C GLU A 221 -68.06 2.99 32.75
N ILE A 222 -67.77 1.78 32.27
CA ILE A 222 -68.64 0.62 32.43
C ILE A 222 -68.86 0.32 33.91
N LYS A 223 -67.80 0.27 34.72
CA LYS A 223 -67.91 0.05 36.17
C LYS A 223 -68.76 1.11 36.87
N VAL A 224 -68.64 2.37 36.47
CA VAL A 224 -69.50 3.45 37.00
C VAL A 224 -70.96 3.22 36.61
N ARG A 225 -71.23 2.84 35.35
CA ARG A 225 -72.60 2.51 34.90
C ARG A 225 -73.16 1.29 35.62
N GLU A 226 -72.37 0.24 35.84
CA GLU A 226 -72.77 -0.94 36.63
C GLU A 226 -73.11 -0.56 38.07
N MET A 227 -72.29 0.27 38.72
CA MET A 227 -72.56 0.78 40.06
C MET A 227 -73.87 1.56 40.11
N GLN A 228 -74.13 2.43 39.12
CA GLN A 228 -75.39 3.16 39.01
C GLN A 228 -76.60 2.22 38.86
N LEU A 229 -76.49 1.16 38.05
CA LEU A 229 -77.56 0.18 37.90
C LEU A 229 -77.81 -0.60 39.19
N LEU A 230 -76.75 -1.03 39.87
CA LEU A 230 -76.85 -1.68 41.18
C LEU A 230 -77.49 -0.76 42.22
N ASP A 231 -77.13 0.52 42.24
CA ASP A 231 -77.74 1.52 43.13
C ASP A 231 -79.24 1.70 42.83
N VAL A 232 -79.63 1.74 41.55
CA VAL A 232 -81.05 1.80 41.16
C VAL A 232 -81.80 0.53 41.60
N ALA A 233 -81.22 -0.65 41.37
CA ALA A 233 -81.81 -1.91 41.80
C ALA A 233 -81.94 -1.99 43.33
N ARG A 234 -80.91 -1.56 44.08
CA ARG A 234 -80.92 -1.48 45.55
C ARG A 234 -82.02 -0.54 46.04
N ARG A 235 -82.16 0.64 45.44
CA ARG A 235 -83.25 1.59 45.77
C ARG A 235 -84.63 0.98 45.54
N LYS A 236 -84.84 0.26 44.42
CA LYS A 236 -86.09 -0.44 44.15
C LYS A 236 -86.38 -1.55 45.17
N MET A 237 -85.39 -2.35 45.53
CA MET A 237 -85.55 -3.41 46.53
C MET A 237 -85.87 -2.84 47.92
N LEU A 238 -85.16 -1.78 48.33
CA LEU A 238 -85.45 -1.06 49.58
C LEU A 238 -86.88 -0.52 49.58
N HIS A 239 -87.34 0.03 48.46
CA HIS A 239 -88.72 0.50 48.31
C HIS A 239 -89.74 -0.64 48.42
N GLN A 240 -89.50 -1.79 47.79
CA GLN A 240 -90.37 -2.97 47.93
C GLN A 240 -90.40 -3.51 49.36
N GLN A 241 -89.26 -3.58 50.05
CA GLN A 241 -89.23 -3.96 51.47
C GLN A 241 -90.00 -2.97 52.34
N HIS A 242 -89.91 -1.66 52.05
CA HIS A 242 -90.69 -0.64 52.74
C HIS A 242 -92.19 -0.89 52.56
N LEU A 243 -92.65 -1.10 51.32
CA LEU A 243 -94.06 -1.39 51.01
C LEU A 243 -94.55 -2.68 51.67
N LEU A 244 -93.75 -3.75 51.69
CA LEU A 244 -94.11 -4.99 52.36
C LEU A 244 -94.25 -4.81 53.87
N LYS A 245 -93.32 -4.05 54.49
CA LYS A 245 -93.43 -3.70 55.91
C LYS A 245 -94.65 -2.83 56.20
N GLU A 246 -94.98 -1.88 55.34
CA GLU A 246 -96.20 -1.07 55.46
C GLU A 246 -97.46 -1.92 55.35
N ALA A 247 -97.50 -2.87 54.40
CA ALA A 247 -98.62 -3.81 54.26
C ALA A 247 -98.73 -4.78 55.46
N GLU A 248 -97.61 -5.24 56.00
CA GLU A 248 -97.57 -6.08 57.20
C GLU A 248 -98.03 -5.30 58.45
N LEU A 249 -97.60 -4.04 58.60
CA LEU A 249 -98.12 -3.13 59.63
C LEU A 249 -99.62 -2.93 59.49
N HIS A 250 -100.13 -2.68 58.27
CA HIS A 250 -101.56 -2.59 58.01
C HIS A 250 -102.32 -3.87 58.38
N ARG A 251 -101.77 -5.04 58.06
CA ARG A 251 -102.38 -6.32 58.43
C ARG A 251 -102.38 -6.53 59.96
N LEU A 252 -101.29 -6.18 60.64
CA LEU A 252 -101.22 -6.23 62.10
C LEU A 252 -102.23 -5.27 62.73
N ASP A 253 -102.42 -4.08 62.16
CA ASP A 253 -103.45 -3.14 62.60
C ASP A 253 -104.86 -3.70 62.42
N ASP A 254 -105.14 -4.37 61.30
CA ASP A 254 -106.42 -5.04 61.06
C ASP A 254 -106.64 -6.25 61.98
N GLU A 255 -105.61 -7.05 62.28
CA GLU A 255 -105.68 -8.15 63.26
C GLU A 255 -105.90 -7.61 64.69
N ILE A 256 -105.29 -6.47 65.05
CA ILE A 256 -105.55 -5.77 66.31
C ILE A 256 -107.00 -5.30 66.37
N ARG A 257 -107.54 -4.71 65.28
CA ARG A 257 -108.95 -4.28 65.20
C ARG A 257 -109.90 -5.46 65.36
N LYS A 258 -109.66 -6.56 64.66
CA LYS A 258 -110.49 -7.77 64.73
C LYS A 258 -110.45 -8.41 66.12
N LYS A 259 -109.29 -8.48 66.77
CA LYS A 259 -109.20 -8.90 68.19
C LYS A 259 -109.87 -7.93 69.15
N ALA A 260 -109.88 -6.63 68.85
CA ALA A 260 -110.60 -5.64 69.65
C ALA A 260 -112.11 -5.82 69.50
N GLU A 261 -112.61 -6.12 68.29
CA GLU A 261 -114.01 -6.47 68.03
C GLU A 261 -114.40 -7.79 68.72
N GLU A 262 -113.61 -8.86 68.60
CA GLU A 262 -113.84 -10.12 69.31
C GLU A 262 -113.85 -9.94 70.84
N ARG A 263 -112.97 -9.08 71.38
CA ARG A 263 -113.00 -8.71 72.81
C ARG A 263 -114.27 -7.92 73.18
N LYS A 264 -114.80 -7.11 72.28
CA LYS A 264 -116.05 -6.38 72.49
C LYS A 264 -117.26 -7.30 72.45
N ASP A 265 -117.32 -8.23 71.48
CA ASP A 265 -118.40 -9.21 71.33
C ASP A 265 -118.44 -10.23 72.48
N THR A 266 -117.27 -10.66 72.96
CA THR A 266 -117.17 -11.51 74.17
C THR A 266 -117.61 -10.78 75.43
N LEU A 267 -117.29 -9.48 75.56
CA LEU A 267 -117.78 -8.66 76.68
C LEU A 267 -119.31 -8.49 76.61
N GLU A 268 -119.87 -8.19 75.44
CA GLU A 268 -121.32 -8.03 75.24
C GLU A 268 -122.09 -9.34 75.46
N SER A 269 -121.55 -10.48 75.03
CA SER A 269 -122.12 -11.80 75.29
C SER A 269 -122.05 -12.18 76.77
N GLY A 270 -120.96 -11.81 77.45
CA GLY A 270 -120.81 -11.95 78.90
C GLY A 270 -121.86 -11.15 79.67
N ILE A 271 -122.11 -9.89 79.29
CA ILE A 271 -123.12 -9.02 79.91
C ILE A 271 -124.53 -9.60 79.72
N LYS A 272 -124.90 -10.02 78.50
CA LYS A 272 -126.23 -10.61 78.22
C LYS A 272 -126.46 -11.92 78.99
N SER A 273 -125.41 -12.71 79.21
CA SER A 273 -125.50 -13.95 80.01
C SER A 273 -125.68 -13.69 81.51
N ALA A 274 -125.15 -12.57 82.01
CA ALA A 274 -125.34 -12.17 83.40
C ALA A 274 -126.77 -11.66 83.64
N GLU A 275 -127.32 -10.88 82.71
CA GLU A 275 -128.70 -10.35 82.81
C GLU A 275 -129.78 -11.46 82.78
N LEU A 276 -129.58 -12.52 81.98
CA LEU A 276 -130.51 -13.67 81.94
C LEU A 276 -130.52 -14.48 83.25
N LYS A 277 -129.36 -14.65 83.91
CA LYS A 277 -129.26 -15.33 85.21
C LYS A 277 -129.94 -14.57 86.35
N THR A 278 -129.96 -13.24 86.31
CA THR A 278 -130.69 -12.43 87.30
C THR A 278 -132.21 -12.55 87.14
N LEU A 279 -132.72 -12.66 85.91
CA LEU A 279 -134.16 -12.84 85.62
C LEU A 279 -134.69 -14.24 86.01
N GLU A 280 -133.87 -15.29 85.91
CA GLU A 280 -134.27 -16.64 86.35
C GLU A 280 -134.41 -16.74 87.88
N LEU A 281 -133.58 -16.03 88.65
CA LEU A 281 -133.62 -16.03 90.13
C LEU A 281 -134.87 -15.36 90.72
N GLU A 282 -135.52 -14.43 90.00
CA GLU A 282 -136.72 -13.72 90.49
C GLU A 282 -138.03 -14.50 90.32
N THR A 283 -138.05 -15.60 89.57
CA THR A 283 -139.30 -16.36 89.27
C THR A 283 -139.56 -17.56 90.18
N GLN A 284 -138.59 -18.01 90.98
CA GLN A 284 -138.79 -19.14 91.91
C GLN A 284 -139.28 -18.75 93.32
N THR A 285 -139.51 -17.47 93.63
CA THR A 285 -139.97 -16.99 94.95
C THR A 285 -141.49 -16.75 95.07
N LYS A 286 -142.32 -17.31 94.18
CA LYS A 286 -143.78 -17.36 94.36
C LYS A 286 -144.35 -18.73 93.95
N ILE A 287 -144.40 -19.65 94.92
CA ILE A 287 -145.51 -20.53 95.33
C ILE A 287 -145.01 -21.38 96.51
#